data_AF-A0AAX4FSY3-F1
#
_entry.id   AF-A0AAX4FSY3-F1
#
_cell.length_a   1.000
_cell.length_b   1.000
_cell.length_c   1.000
_cell.angle_alpha   90.00
_cell.angle_beta   90.00
_cell.angle_gamma   90.00
#
_symmetry.space_group_name_H-M   'P 1'
#
loop_
_entity.id
_entity.type
_entity.pdbx_description
1 polymer ?
#
loop_
_entity_poly.entity_id
_entity_poly.type
_entity_poly.pdbx_seq_one_letter_code
_entity_poly.pdbx_strand_id
1 'polypeptide(L)' 'MNLRVLEVLAAVVCFVIFVLLLVVLPDLMAGMEGFAYVAALAVFISSLGIAGYLIDRMVM' A
#
# COMPACT_ATOMS: atom_id res chain seq x y z
N MET A 1 -1.24 9.96 20.54
CA MET A 1 -1.11 10.77 19.30
C MET A 1 -2.50 11.04 18.76
N ASN A 2 -2.70 12.12 18.01
CA ASN A 2 -4.00 12.40 17.39
C ASN A 2 -4.27 11.36 16.29
N LEU A 3 -5.40 10.65 16.35
CA LEU A 3 -5.73 9.55 15.43
C LEU A 3 -5.65 9.95 13.96
N ARG A 4 -6.06 11.19 13.63
CA ARG A 4 -5.91 11.74 12.28
C ARG A 4 -4.48 11.71 11.75
N VAL A 5 -3.49 11.92 12.63
CA VAL A 5 -2.08 11.89 12.24
C VAL A 5 -1.66 10.46 11.89
N LEU A 6 -2.21 9.47 12.58
CA LEU A 6 -1.94 8.05 12.31
C LEU A 6 -2.53 7.62 10.97
N GLU A 7 -3.76 8.05 10.64
CA GLU A 7 -4.40 7.80 9.33
C GLU A 7 -3.57 8.40 8.18
N VAL A 8 -3.17 9.67 8.32
CA VAL A 8 -2.35 10.34 7.31
C VAL A 8 -1.00 9.64 7.16
N LEU A 9 -0.35 9.27 8.26
CA LEU A 9 0.93 8.58 8.23
C LEU A 9 0.81 7.20 7.57
N ALA A 10 -0.25 6.45 7.88
CA ALA A 10 -0.51 5.14 7.27
C ALA A 10 -0.75 5.24 5.77
N ALA A 11 -1.51 6.26 5.31
CA ALA A 11 -1.72 6.53 3.90
C ALA A 11 -0.41 6.88 3.17
N VAL A 12 0.42 7.74 3.78
CA VAL A 12 1.74 8.10 3.24
C VAL A 12 2.66 6.89 3.14
N VAL A 13 2.69 6.04 4.17
CA VAL A 13 3.49 4.81 4.17
C VAL A 13 3.01 3.84 3.08
N CYS A 14 1.71 3.61 2.95
CA CYS A 14 1.16 2.77 1.86
C CYS A 14 1.54 3.33 0.48
N PHE A 15 1.50 4.66 0.32
CA PHE A 15 1.87 5.29 -0.94
C PHE A 15 3.35 5.09 -1.29
N VAL A 16 4.24 5.25 -0.32
CA VAL A 16 5.69 5.00 -0.51
C VAL A 16 5.92 3.53 -0.89
N ILE A 17 5.25 2.60 -0.21
CA ILE A 17 5.33 1.15 -0.54
C ILE A 17 4.87 0.90 -1.97
N PHE A 18 3.76 1.51 -2.40
CA PHE A 18 3.26 1.35 -3.76
C PHE A 18 4.23 1.86 -4.82
N VAL A 19 4.81 3.05 -4.61
CA VAL A 19 5.82 3.62 -5.52
C VAL A 19 7.03 2.69 -5.62
N LEU A 20 7.49 2.13 -4.49
CA LEU A 20 8.57 1.15 -4.50
C LEU A 20 8.20 -0.12 -5.26
N LEU A 21 6.99 -0.65 -5.07
CA LEU A 21 6.51 -1.80 -5.84
C LEU A 21 6.46 -1.51 -7.34
N LEU A 22 6.00 -0.33 -7.76
CA LEU A 22 5.96 0.04 -9.17
C LEU A 22 7.34 0.09 -9.83
N VAL A 23 8.39 0.40 -9.08
CA VAL A 23 9.75 0.45 -9.62
C VAL A 23 10.42 -0.92 -9.59
N VAL A 24 10.27 -1.66 -8.48
CA VAL A 24 11.03 -2.88 -8.22
C VAL A 24 10.37 -4.12 -8.83
N LEU A 25 9.03 -4.21 -8.76
CA LEU A 25 8.32 -5.43 -9.14
C LEU A 25 8.34 -5.73 -10.65
N PRO A 26 8.25 -4.75 -11.56
CA PRO A 26 8.35 -5.02 -13.01
C PRO A 26 9.72 -5.56 -13.41
N ASP A 27 10.80 -5.08 -12.79
CA ASP A 27 12.17 -5.54 -13.04
C ASP A 27 12.33 -7.02 -12.64
N LEU A 28 11.72 -7.41 -11.51
CA LEU A 28 11.68 -8.80 -11.04
C LEU A 28 10.80 -9.72 -11.91
N MET A 29 9.83 -9.17 -12.64
CA MET A 29 8.86 -9.91 -13.45
C MET A 29 8.99 -9.58 -14.94
N ALA A 30 10.23 -9.47 -15.42
CA ALA A 30 10.55 -9.19 -16.82
C ALA A 30 9.84 -10.19 -17.76
N GLY A 31 9.15 -9.66 -18.79
CA GLY A 31 8.32 -10.45 -19.70
C GLY A 31 6.85 -10.61 -19.27
N MET A 32 6.48 -10.20 -18.05
CA MET A 32 5.09 -10.13 -17.56
C MET A 32 4.78 -8.78 -16.87
N GLU A 33 5.39 -7.70 -17.35
CA GLU A 33 5.34 -6.36 -16.77
C GLU A 33 3.91 -5.88 -16.48
N GLY A 34 2.98 -6.14 -17.39
CA GLY A 34 1.57 -5.80 -17.22
C GLY A 34 0.94 -6.45 -15.98
N PHE A 35 1.29 -7.71 -15.70
CA PHE A 35 0.80 -8.42 -14.51
C PHE A 35 1.46 -7.88 -13.23
N ALA A 36 2.72 -7.46 -13.30
CA ALA A 36 3.42 -6.84 -12.17
C ALA A 36 2.72 -5.58 -11.68
N TYR A 37 2.26 -4.71 -12.59
CA TYR A 37 1.50 -3.50 -12.21
C TYR A 37 0.16 -3.83 -11.55
N VAL A 38 -0.56 -4.83 -12.06
CA VAL A 38 -1.83 -5.27 -11.47
C VAL A 38 -1.60 -5.86 -10.07
N ALA A 39 -0.55 -6.67 -9.91
CA ALA A 39 -0.17 -7.23 -8.62
C ALA A 39 0.23 -6.12 -7.62
N ALA A 40 1.03 -5.14 -8.05
CA ALA A 40 1.41 -4.00 -7.22
C ALA A 40 0.18 -3.19 -6.76
N LEU A 41 -0.79 -2.96 -7.65
CA LEU A 41 -2.03 -2.29 -7.33
C LEU A 41 -2.88 -3.09 -6.33
N ALA A 42 -3.00 -4.40 -6.53
CA ALA A 42 -3.73 -5.28 -5.62
C ALA A 42 -3.13 -5.24 -4.21
N VAL A 43 -1.79 -5.36 -4.09
CA VAL A 43 -1.09 -5.27 -2.80
C VAL A 43 -1.33 -3.91 -2.13
N PHE A 44 -1.27 -2.82 -2.90
CA PHE A 44 -1.50 -1.47 -2.37
C PHE A 44 -2.92 -1.30 -1.81
N ILE A 45 -3.94 -1.71 -2.55
CA ILE A 45 -5.34 -1.61 -2.11
C ILE A 45 -5.57 -2.46 -0.86
N SER A 46 -5.06 -3.69 -0.84
CA SER A 46 -5.16 -4.56 0.34
C SER A 46 -4.44 -3.95 1.55
N SER A 47 -3.27 -3.34 1.36
CA SER A 47 -2.52 -2.69 2.43
C SER A 47 -3.27 -1.49 3.03
N LEU A 48 -3.86 -0.63 2.18
CA LEU A 48 -4.72 0.47 2.63
C LEU A 48 -5.93 -0.03 3.42
N GLY A 49 -6.60 -1.09 2.93
CA GLY A 49 -7.74 -1.68 3.62
C GLY A 49 -7.38 -2.22 5.00
N ILE A 50 -6.24 -2.94 5.12
CA ILE A 50 -5.74 -3.46 6.39
C ILE A 50 -5.36 -2.32 7.33
N ALA A 51 -4.63 -1.31 6.84
CA ALA A 51 -4.20 -0.18 7.65
C ALA A 51 -5.41 0.61 8.18
N GLY A 52 -6.41 0.88 7.34
CA GLY A 52 -7.66 1.53 7.73
C GLY A 52 -8.43 0.70 8.77
N TYR A 53 -8.56 -0.61 8.56
CA TYR A 53 -9.24 -1.50 9.51
C TYR A 53 -8.54 -1.54 10.89
N LEU A 54 -7.21 -1.61 10.91
CA LEU A 54 -6.44 -1.63 12.14
C LEU A 54 -6.56 -0.31 12.91
N ILE A 55 -6.59 0.82 12.21
CA ILE A 55 -6.79 2.14 12.83
C ILE A 55 -8.21 2.26 13.37
N ASP A 56 -9.22 1.83 12.62
CA ASP A 56 -10.62 1.79 13.05
C ASP A 56 -10.80 0.98 14.35
N ARG A 57 -10.17 -0.20 14.42
CA ARG A 57 -10.10 -1.05 15.62
C ARG A 57 -9.40 -0.42 16.83
N MET A 58 -8.58 0.59 16.64
CA MET A 58 -7.95 1.35 17.74
C MET A 58 -8.82 2.53 18.19
N VAL A 59 -9.82 2.92 17.40
CA VAL A 59 -10.80 3.96 17.75
C VAL A 59 -11.90 3.40 18.65
N MET A 60 -12.40 2.20 18.33
CA MET A 60 -13.42 1.47 19.11
C MET A 60 -12.84 0.74 20.30
#